data_AF-A0A812MHQ2-F1
#
_entry.id   AF-A0A812MHQ2-F1
#
_cell.length_a   1.000
_cell.length_b   1.000
_cell.length_c   1.000
_cell.angle_alpha   90.00
_cell.angle_beta   90.00
_cell.angle_gamma   90.00
#
_symmetry.space_group_name_H-M   'P 1'
#
loop_
_entity.id
_entity.type
_entity.pdbx_description
1 polymer ?
#
loop_
_entity_poly.entity_id
_entity_poly.type
_entity_poly.pdbx_seq_one_letter_code
_entity_poly.pdbx_strand_id
1 'polypeptide(L)' 'MFLQELNGHENIVRLLNVLKADNDQDIYLICDYMESDLHAVIRANILEEIHKQPGVPEHLASRVSGD' A
#
# COMPACT_ATOMS: atom_id res chain seq x y z
N MET A 1 12.05 14.38 5.39
CA MET A 1 11.09 13.83 4.40
C MET A 1 10.52 12.58 5.03
N PHE A 2 9.20 12.51 5.26
CA PHE A 2 8.59 11.52 6.16
C PHE A 2 9.00 10.06 5.91
N LEU A 3 9.06 9.60 4.66
CA LEU A 3 9.45 8.20 4.36
C LEU A 3 10.91 7.87 4.70
N GLN A 4 11.81 8.86 4.71
CA GLN A 4 13.19 8.66 5.15
C GLN A 4 13.28 8.56 6.67
N GLU A 5 12.47 9.33 7.39
CA GLU A 5 12.40 9.33 8.86
C GLU A 5 11.77 8.05 9.41
N LEU A 6 10.85 7.45 8.65
CA LEU A 6 10.15 6.21 9.00
C LEU A 6 10.85 4.95 8.46
N ASN A 7 12.06 5.09 7.90
CA ASN A 7 12.79 3.98 7.32
C ASN A 7 13.14 2.94 8.41
N GLY A 8 12.90 1.66 8.11
CA GLY A 8 13.16 0.53 9.01
C GLY A 8 11.91 -0.07 9.67
N HIS A 9 10.73 0.52 9.48
CA HIS A 9 9.48 -0.08 9.96
C HIS A 9 8.92 -1.08 8.94
N GLU A 10 8.62 -2.31 9.38
CA GLU A 10 8.18 -3.41 8.48
C GLU A 10 6.86 -3.12 7.77
N ASN A 11 5.94 -2.41 8.42
CA ASN A 11 4.63 -2.06 7.85
C ASN A 11 4.59 -0.72 7.08
N ILE A 12 5.74 -0.11 6.79
CA ILE A 12 5.83 1.14 6.03
C ILE A 12 6.70 0.88 4.80
N VAL A 13 6.17 1.19 3.60
CA VAL A 13 6.94 1.11 2.36
C VAL A 13 8.20 1.97 2.49
N ARG A 14 9.37 1.36 2.31
CA ARG A 14 10.64 2.07 2.40
C ARG A 14 10.94 2.79 1.10
N LEU A 15 11.45 4.00 1.23
CA LEU A 15 12.04 4.76 0.12
C LEU A 15 13.53 4.40 0.01
N LEU A 16 13.88 3.63 -1.01
CA LEU A 16 15.23 3.12 -1.26
C LEU A 16 16.14 4.16 -1.90
N ASN A 17 15.61 4.94 -2.83
CA ASN A 17 16.36 5.97 -3.53
C ASN A 17 15.44 7.04 -4.13
N VAL A 18 16.00 8.21 -4.40
CA VAL A 18 15.35 9.31 -5.08
C VAL A 18 16.27 9.78 -6.20
N LEU A 19 15.78 9.75 -7.44
CA LEU A 19 16.53 10.22 -8.60
C LEU A 19 15.84 11.46 -9.19
N LYS A 20 16.67 12.43 -9.57
CA LYS A 20 16.20 13.61 -10.32
C LYS A 20 15.93 13.20 -11.76
N ALA A 21 14.81 13.65 -12.33
CA ALA A 21 14.59 13.52 -13.76
C ALA A 21 15.37 14.60 -14.54
N ASP A 22 15.73 14.30 -15.80
CA ASP A 22 16.49 15.22 -16.65
C ASP A 22 15.71 16.49 -17.05
N ASN A 23 14.39 16.44 -16.96
CA ASN A 23 13.50 17.55 -17.32
C ASN A 23 13.30 18.57 -16.19
N ASP A 24 13.87 18.33 -15.00
CA ASP A 24 13.71 19.15 -13.79
C ASP A 24 12.26 19.38 -13.34
N GLN A 25 11.31 18.60 -13.86
CA GLN A 25 9.89 18.65 -13.53
C GLN A 25 9.44 17.41 -12.75
N ASP A 26 10.08 16.27 -13.02
CA ASP A 26 9.72 14.99 -12.43
C ASP A 26 10.75 14.49 -11.42
N ILE A 27 10.30 13.51 -10.63
CA ILE A 27 11.10 12.82 -9.61
C ILE A 27 10.82 11.33 -9.69
N TYR A 28 11.87 10.52 -9.63
CA TYR A 28 11.74 9.07 -9.57
C TYR A 28 11.98 8.60 -8.15
N LEU A 29 11.02 7.82 -7.62
CA LEU A 29 11.11 7.21 -6.31
C LEU A 29 11.30 5.71 -6.49
N ILE A 30 12.36 5.17 -5.89
CA ILE A 30 12.60 3.73 -5.83
C ILE A 30 12.13 3.26 -4.46
N CYS A 31 11.17 2.34 -4.44
CA CYS A 31 10.57 1.80 -3.22
C CYS A 31 10.62 0.26 -3.21
N ASP A 32 10.35 -0.34 -2.05
CA ASP A 32 10.13 -1.79 -1.98
C ASP A 32 8.96 -2.21 -2.90
N TYR A 33 9.09 -3.36 -3.54
CA TYR A 33 8.05 -3.92 -4.39
C TYR A 33 6.96 -4.61 -3.57
N MET A 34 5.70 -4.33 -3.88
CA MET A 34 4.52 -4.98 -3.32
C MET A 34 3.68 -5.54 -4.48
N GLU A 35 3.23 -6.78 -4.37
CA GLU A 35 2.52 -7.46 -5.47
C GLU A 35 1.12 -6.89 -5.74
N SER A 36 0.40 -6.51 -4.69
CA SER A 36 -0.94 -5.93 -4.77
C SER A 36 -1.20 -4.96 -3.63
N ASP A 37 -2.14 -4.03 -3.83
CA ASP A 37 -2.74 -3.24 -2.77
C ASP A 37 -4.00 -3.91 -2.21
N LEU A 38 -4.41 -3.49 -1.01
CA LEU A 38 -5.57 -4.05 -0.29
C LEU A 38 -6.89 -3.84 -1.06
N HIS A 39 -7.03 -2.74 -1.80
CA HIS A 39 -8.26 -2.41 -2.52
C HIS A 39 -8.47 -3.37 -3.70
N ALA A 40 -7.42 -3.71 -4.44
CA ALA A 40 -7.46 -4.75 -5.46
C ALA A 40 -7.78 -6.14 -4.88
N VAL A 41 -7.13 -6.50 -3.75
CA VAL A 41 -7.36 -7.77 -3.05
C VAL A 41 -8.82 -7.93 -2.59
N ILE A 42 -9.42 -6.88 -2.03
CA ILE A 42 -10.84 -6.88 -1.62
C ILE A 42 -11.75 -7.12 -2.84
N ARG A 43 -11.52 -6.42 -3.95
CA ARG A 43 -12.35 -6.57 -5.16
C ARG A 43 -12.22 -7.95 -5.82
N ALA A 44 -11.05 -8.58 -5.72
CA ALA A 44 -10.82 -9.93 -6.22
C ALA A 44 -11.44 -11.02 -5.31
N ASN A 45 -11.92 -10.67 -4.12
CA ASN A 45 -12.49 -11.58 -3.12
C ASN A 45 -11.54 -12.73 -2.73
N ILE A 46 -10.24 -12.45 -2.60
CA ILE A 46 -9.19 -13.44 -2.27
C ILE A 46 -8.68 -13.34 -0.82
N LEU A 47 -9.39 -12.61 0.05
CA LEU A 47 -9.05 -12.51 1.46
C LEU A 47 -9.36 -13.82 2.20
N GLU A 48 -8.34 -14.41 2.82
CA GLU A 48 -8.50 -15.50 3.79
C GLU A 48 -9.20 -15.05 5.07
N GLU A 49 -9.79 -16.00 5.81
CA GLU A 49 -10.48 -15.74 7.08
C GLU A 49 -9.59 -15.06 8.13
N ILE A 50 -8.27 -15.32 8.13
CA ILE A 50 -7.33 -14.65 9.04
C ILE A 50 -7.20 -13.14 8.78
N HIS A 51 -7.54 -12.69 7.57
CA HIS A 51 -7.53 -11.28 7.19
C HIS A 51 -8.86 -10.59 7.49
N LYS A 52 -9.91 -11.36 7.82
CA LYS A 52 -11.23 -10.86 8.15
C LYS A 52 -11.37 -10.67 9.65
N GLN A 53 -11.95 -9.56 10.06
CA GLN A 53 -12.29 -9.36 11.46
C GLN A 53 -13.48 -10.28 11.81
N PRO A 54 -13.36 -11.16 12.83
CA PRO A 54 -14.44 -12.07 13.19
C PRO A 54 -15.73 -11.30 13.52
N GLY A 55 -16.81 -11.63 12.82
CA GLY A 55 -18.13 -11.05 13.05
C GLY A 55 -18.42 -9.73 12.32
N VAL A 56 -17.56 -9.28 11.40
CA VAL A 56 -17.89 -8.17 10.48
C VAL A 56 -18.51 -8.74 9.20
N PRO A 57 -19.79 -8.44 8.89
CA PRO A 57 -20.43 -8.86 7.64
C PRO A 57 -19.64 -8.43 6.39
N GLU A 58 -19.54 -9.30 5.38
CA GLU A 58 -18.78 -9.05 4.14
C GLU A 58 -19.18 -7.74 3.42
N HIS A 59 -20.46 -7.36 3.49
CA HIS A 59 -20.96 -6.11 2.90
C HIS A 59 -20.47 -4.83 3.60
N LEU A 60 -19.85 -4.93 4.79
CA LEU A 60 -19.21 -3.80 5.47
C LEU A 60 -17.72 -3.68 5.14
N ALA A 61 -17.08 -4.77 4.69
CA ALA A 61 -15.68 -4.75 4.27
C ALA A 61 -15.46 -3.88 3.01
N SER A 62 -16.46 -3.76 2.15
CA SER A 62 -16.46 -2.89 0.96
C SER A 62 -16.50 -1.38 1.27
N ARG A 63 -16.75 -0.98 2.53
CA ARG A 63 -16.71 0.44 2.93
C ARG A 63 -15.28 0.95 3.12
N VAL A 64 -14.31 0.06 3.28
CA VAL A 64 -12.88 0.42 3.37
C VAL A 64 -12.30 0.70 1.98
N SER A 65 -12.92 0.18 0.92
CA SER A 65 -12.47 0.37 -0.45
C SER A 65 -12.79 1.74 -1.07
N GLY A 66 -13.53 2.62 -0.38
CA GLY A 66 -13.73 4.01 -0.81
C GLY A 66 -14.23 4.15 -2.26
N ASP A 67 -15.49 3.77 -2.49
CA ASP A 67 -16.28 4.40 -3.55
C ASP A 67 -16.85 5.75 -3.04
#